data_AF-A0A7Z9TCE3-F1
#
_entry.id   AF-A0A7Z9TCE3-F1
#
_cell.length_a   1.000
_cell.length_b   1.000
_cell.length_c   1.000
_cell.angle_alpha   90.00
_cell.angle_beta   90.00
_cell.angle_gamma   90.00
#
_symmetry.space_group_name_H-M   'P 1'
#
loop_
_entity.id
_entity.type
_entity.pdbx_description
1 polymer ?
#
loop_
_entity_poly.entity_id
_entity_poly.type
_entity_poly.pdbx_seq_one_letter_code
_entity_poly.pdbx_strand_id
1 'polypeptide(L)' 'NLLALLMNINNGYRPNKHDKNSVILLDELASEIIQEAKSSNELVITGDGQKYLLELDDEEIMVSEG' A
#
# COMPACT_ATOMS: atom_id res chain seq x y z
N ASN A 1 6.76 14.31 -9.64
CA ASN A 1 5.44 13.82 -10.08
C ASN A 1 5.35 12.35 -9.71
N LEU A 2 4.47 12.00 -8.76
CA LEU A 2 4.33 10.65 -8.21
C LEU A 2 3.89 9.61 -9.25
N LEU A 3 2.95 9.96 -10.12
CA LEU A 3 2.47 9.07 -11.18
C LEU A 3 3.60 8.64 -12.10
N ALA A 4 4.45 9.59 -12.51
CA ALA A 4 5.62 9.30 -13.34
C ALA A 4 6.62 8.37 -12.62
N LEU A 5 6.82 8.56 -11.31
CA LEU A 5 7.68 7.69 -10.50
C LEU A 5 7.13 6.26 -10.44
N LEU A 6 5.84 6.09 -10.18
CA LEU A 6 5.18 4.78 -10.14
C LEU A 6 5.26 4.05 -11.49
N MET A 7 5.00 4.76 -12.59
CA MET A 7 5.16 4.20 -13.94
C MET A 7 6.60 3.77 -14.21
N ASN A 8 7.59 4.57 -13.80
CA ASN A 8 8.99 4.22 -13.95
C ASN A 8 9.35 2.97 -13.14
N ILE A 9 8.87 2.85 -11.90
CA ILE A 9 9.09 1.66 -11.05
C ILE A 9 8.53 0.41 -11.72
N ASN A 10 7.32 0.49 -12.26
CA ASN A 10 6.68 -0.60 -13.00
C ASN A 10 7.50 -0.99 -14.25
N ASN A 11 8.14 -0.01 -14.89
CA ASN A 11 9.05 -0.21 -16.03
C ASN A 11 10.48 -0.65 -15.63
N GLY A 12 10.72 -0.99 -14.36
CA GLY A 12 11.99 -1.55 -13.90
C GLY A 12 12.95 -0.54 -13.26
N TYR A 13 12.57 0.73 -13.14
CA TYR A 13 13.33 1.68 -12.32
C TYR A 13 13.35 1.21 -10.86
N ARG A 14 14.52 1.34 -10.22
CA ARG A 14 14.72 1.06 -8.81
C ARG A 14 15.23 2.34 -8.16
N PRO A 15 14.43 2.99 -7.30
CA PRO A 15 14.88 4.17 -6.56
C PRO A 15 16.19 3.87 -5.85
N ASN A 16 17.19 4.71 -6.09
CA ASN A 16 18.50 4.58 -5.45
C ASN A 16 18.52 5.40 -4.15
N LYS A 17 19.29 4.98 -3.15
CA LYS A 17 19.54 5.73 -1.89
C LYS A 17 20.06 7.16 -2.11
N HIS A 18 20.58 7.46 -3.29
CA HIS A 18 21.04 8.79 -3.68
C HIS A 18 19.93 9.65 -4.33
N ASP A 19 18.85 9.03 -4.79
CA ASP A 19 17.66 9.70 -5.31
C ASP A 19 16.70 9.99 -4.15
N LYS A 20 17.11 10.93 -3.29
CA LYS A 20 16.38 11.30 -2.07
C LYS A 20 14.93 11.68 -2.37
N ASN A 21 14.67 12.33 -3.51
CA ASN A 21 13.34 12.79 -3.89
C ASN A 21 12.40 11.60 -4.14
N SER A 22 12.85 10.57 -4.85
CA SER A 22 12.03 9.39 -5.10
C SER A 22 11.75 8.59 -3.84
N VAL A 23 12.72 8.52 -2.90
CA VAL A 23 12.53 7.86 -1.60
C VAL A 23 11.49 8.61 -0.75
N ILE A 24 11.61 9.94 -0.65
CA ILE A 24 10.68 10.77 0.12
C ILE A 24 9.25 10.63 -0.42
N LEU A 25 9.06 10.72 -1.74
CA LEU A 25 7.73 10.61 -2.36
C LEU A 25 7.06 9.25 -2.11
N LEU A 26 7.84 8.16 -2.04
CA LEU A 26 7.31 6.84 -1.74
C LEU A 26 6.95 6.68 -0.27
N ASP A 27 7.73 7.29 0.63
CA ASP A 27 7.46 7.28 2.07
C ASP A 27 6.21 8.11 2.42
N GLU A 28 6.05 9.26 1.76
CA GLU A 28 4.83 10.08 1.84
C GLU A 28 3.60 9.30 1.34
N LEU A 29 3.69 8.64 0.18
CA LEU A 29 2.61 7.80 -0.34
C LEU A 29 2.26 6.64 0.61
N ALA A 30 3.26 5.95 1.15
CA ALA A 30 3.04 4.86 2.10
C ALA A 30 2.32 5.37 3.37
N SER A 31 2.70 6.55 3.86
CA SER A 31 2.05 7.19 5.00
C SER A 31 0.59 7.54 4.72
N GLU A 32 0.28 8.07 3.52
CA GLU A 32 -1.10 8.35 3.11
C GLU A 32 -1.95 7.07 3.03
N ILE A 33 -1.41 6.00 2.44
CA ILE A 33 -2.09 4.69 2.38
C ILE A 33 -2.39 4.16 3.78
N ILE A 34 -1.45 4.28 4.72
CA ILE A 34 -1.63 3.85 6.11
C ILE A 34 -2.71 4.69 6.81
N GLN A 35 -2.74 6.00 6.60
CA GLN A 35 -3.77 6.87 7.18
C GLN A 35 -5.15 6.52 6.66
N GLU A 36 -5.30 6.36 5.34
CA GLU A 36 -6.56 5.97 4.71
C GLU A 36 -7.04 4.59 5.19
N ALA A 37 -6.12 3.63 5.27
CA ALA A 37 -6.40 2.28 5.79
C ALA A 37 -6.89 2.31 7.24
N LYS A 38 -6.28 3.15 8.10
CA LYS A 38 -6.70 3.32 9.50
C LYS A 38 -8.05 4.02 9.65
N SER A 39 -8.43 4.88 8.71
CA SER A 39 -9.75 5.52 8.70
C SER A 39 -10.84 4.67 8.06
N SER A 40 -10.47 3.62 7.31
CA SER A 40 -11.43 2.74 6.69
C SER A 40 -12.13 1.87 7.74
N ASN A 41 -13.44 1.67 7.55
CA ASN A 41 -14.21 0.71 8.33
C ASN A 41 -13.87 -0.75 7.98
N GLU A 42 -13.25 -0.98 6.82
CA GLU A 42 -13.03 -2.30 6.25
C GLU A 42 -11.71 -2.33 5.47
N LEU A 43 -10.95 -3.42 5.58
CA LEU A 43 -9.79 -3.68 4.73
C LEU A 43 -10.01 -5.01 3.99
N VAL A 44 -9.85 -4.99 2.67
CA VAL A 44 -10.09 -6.17 1.82
C VAL A 44 -8.87 -6.46 0.97
N ILE A 45 -8.40 -7.72 1.01
CA ILE A 45 -7.39 -8.23 0.08
C ILE A 45 -8.11 -8.88 -1.10
N THR A 46 -7.76 -8.47 -2.32
CA THR A 46 -8.29 -9.08 -3.55
C THR A 46 -7.18 -9.76 -4.33
N GLY A 47 -7.34 -11.03 -4.69
CA GLY A 47 -6.36 -11.80 -5.46
C GLY A 47 -6.96 -13.08 -6.05
N ASP A 48 -6.53 -13.48 -7.25
CA ASP A 48 -6.99 -14.70 -7.95
C ASP A 48 -8.52 -14.90 -8.02
N GLY A 49 -9.26 -13.78 -8.10
CA GLY A 49 -10.72 -13.78 -8.13
C GLY A 49 -11.40 -13.98 -6.78
N GLN A 50 -10.62 -14.07 -5.70
CA GLN A 50 -11.10 -14.16 -4.32
C GLN A 50 -10.97 -12.81 -3.61
N LYS A 51 -11.82 -12.64 -2.58
CA LYS A 51 -11.79 -11.51 -1.66
C LYS A 51 -11.64 -12.05 -0.26
N TYR A 52 -10.75 -11.42 0.50
CA TYR A 52 -10.56 -11.73 1.90
C TYR A 52 -10.76 -10.46 2.70
N LEU A 53 -11.69 -10.51 3.64
CA LEU A 53 -11.95 -9.46 4.58
C LEU A 53 -10.94 -9.56 5.73
N LEU A 54 -10.33 -8.43 6.08
CA LEU A 54 -9.45 -8.28 7.23
C LEU A 54 -10.21 -7.56 8.33
N GLU A 55 -10.29 -8.20 9.49
CA GLU A 55 -10.81 -7.61 10.72
C GLU A 55 -9.69 -7.60 11.77
N LEU A 56 -9.61 -6.53 12.55
CA LEU A 56 -8.74 -6.49 13.71
C LEU A 56 -9.52 -7.03 14.91
N ASP A 57 -9.08 -8.16 15.45
CA ASP A 57 -9.62 -8.77 16.67
C ASP A 57 -8.53 -8.75 17.76
N ASP A 58 -8.75 -7.92 18.79
CA ASP A 58 -7.74 -7.54 19.77
C ASP A 58 -6.42 -7.03 19.16
N GLU A 59 -5.36 -7.85 19.19
CA GLU A 59 -4.03 -7.56 18.63
C GLU A 59 -3.71 -8.43 17.40
N GLU A 60 -4.66 -9.24 16.93
CA GLU A 60 -4.49 -10.14 15.79
C GLU A 60 -5.33 -9.68 14.59
N ILE A 61 -4.80 -9.93 13.39
CA ILE A 61 -5.54 -9.69 12.14
C ILE A 61 -6.22 -11.00 11.74
N MET A 62 -7.54 -11.00 11.76
CA MET A 62 -8.38 -12.12 11.35
C MET A 62 -8.73 -11.99 9.87
N VAL A 63 -8.74 -13.14 9.17
CA VAL A 63 -9.00 -13.21 7.74
C VAL A 63 -10.22 -14.10 7.50
N SER A 64 -11.23 -13.57 6.82
CA SER A 64 -12.43 -14.32 6.40
C SER A 64 -12.65 -14.22 4.89
N GLU A 65 -13.25 -15.25 4.30
CA GLU A 65 -13.67 -15.20 2.89
C GLU A 65 -14.86 -14.23 2.73
N GLY A 66 -14.75 -13.31 1.77
CA GLY A 66 -15.77 -12.29 1.46
C GLY A 66 -16.68 -12.63 0.30
#